data_AF-A0A0Q6BEE7-F1
#
_entry.id   AF-A0A0Q6BEE7-F1
#
_cell.length_a   1.000
_cell.length_b   1.000
_cell.length_c   1.000
_cell.angle_alpha   90.00
_cell.angle_beta   90.00
_cell.angle_gamma   90.00
#
_symmetry.space_group_name_H-M   'P 1'
#
loop_
_entity.id
_entity.type
_entity.pdbx_description
1 polymer ?
#
loop_
_entity_poly.entity_id
_entity_poly.type
_entity_poly.pdbx_seq_one_letter_code
_entity_poly.pdbx_strand_id
1 'polypeptide(L)'
;MIVINLQAMIFAKQVEWKRHITLKEIAESTAISRMTLHRMVKNPAYNACTEHLDKLCAYFTCDISALISWQPDSAARQVFAA
;
A
#
# COMPACT_ATOMS: atom_id res chain seq x y z
N MET A 1 8.21 10.72 -7.78
CA MET A 1 8.13 10.02 -6.48
C MET A 1 7.50 8.64 -6.62
N ILE A 2 7.92 7.70 -5.78
CA ILE A 2 7.23 6.41 -5.61
C ILE A 2 6.03 6.62 -4.70
N VAL A 3 4.89 6.04 -5.07
CA VAL A 3 3.63 6.08 -4.34
C VAL A 3 3.23 4.67 -3.96
N ILE A 4 2.94 4.46 -2.68
CA ILE A 4 2.51 3.17 -2.12
C ILE A 4 0.99 3.12 -2.12
N ASN A 5 0.42 2.17 -2.87
CA ASN A 5 -1.02 1.99 -3.03
C ASN A 5 -1.60 1.03 -1.97
N LEU A 6 -1.14 1.12 -0.71
CA LEU A 6 -1.46 0.13 0.32
C LEU A 6 -2.97 0.03 0.60
N GLN A 7 -3.68 1.16 0.69
CA GLN A 7 -5.13 1.14 0.91
C GLN A 7 -5.88 0.47 -0.25
N ALA A 8 -5.51 0.77 -1.48
CA ALA A 8 -6.10 0.17 -2.66
C ALA A 8 -5.81 -1.34 -2.72
N MET A 9 -4.58 -1.75 -2.37
CA MET A 9 -4.19 -3.16 -2.29
C MET A 9 -5.02 -3.93 -1.26
N ILE A 10 -5.20 -3.37 -0.06
CA ILE A 10 -6.04 -3.96 0.99
C ILE A 10 -7.47 -4.14 0.47
N PHE A 11 -8.04 -3.12 -0.17
CA PHE A 11 -9.39 -3.21 -0.71
C PHE A 11 -9.51 -4.28 -1.80
N ALA A 12 -8.59 -4.29 -2.77
CA ALA A 12 -8.58 -5.28 -3.85
C ALA A 12 -8.53 -6.71 -3.28
N LYS A 13 -7.68 -6.94 -2.27
CA LYS A 13 -7.52 -8.25 -1.64
C LYS A 13 -8.70 -8.63 -0.74
N GLN A 14 -9.37 -7.68 -0.11
CA GLN A 14 -10.63 -7.96 0.60
C GLN A 14 -11.73 -8.46 -0.35
N VAL A 15 -11.81 -7.87 -1.54
CA VAL A 15 -12.76 -8.31 -2.59
C VAL A 15 -12.39 -9.69 -3.11
N GLU A 16 -11.11 -9.89 -3.46
CA GLU A 16 -10.58 -11.17 -3.97
C GLU A 16 -10.77 -12.32 -2.96
N TRP A 17 -10.40 -12.08 -1.70
CA TRP A 17 -10.43 -13.09 -0.64
C TRP A 17 -11.77 -13.20 0.08
N LYS A 18 -12.75 -12.36 -0.29
CA LYS A 18 -14.11 -12.32 0.28
C LYS A 18 -14.12 -12.23 1.82
N ARG A 19 -13.20 -11.45 2.39
CA ARG A 19 -13.10 -11.23 3.84
C ARG A 19 -12.58 -9.83 4.14
N HIS A 20 -12.86 -9.35 5.34
CA HIS A 20 -12.26 -8.11 5.83
C HIS A 20 -10.78 -8.35 6.21
N ILE A 21 -9.91 -7.39 5.90
CA ILE A 21 -8.49 -7.42 6.24
C ILE A 21 -8.21 -6.19 7.10
N THR A 22 -7.63 -6.37 8.28
CA THR A 22 -7.30 -5.25 9.17
C THR A 22 -5.82 -4.92 9.14
N LEU A 23 -5.45 -3.67 9.44
CA LEU A 23 -4.04 -3.32 9.67
C LEU A 23 -3.41 -4.09 10.82
N LYS A 24 -4.22 -4.56 11.79
CA LYS A 24 -3.75 -5.43 12.88
C LYS A 24 -3.28 -6.77 12.34
N GLU A 25 -4.08 -7.41 11.50
CA GLU A 25 -3.76 -8.70 10.90
C GLU A 25 -2.54 -8.62 9.98
N ILE A 26 -2.45 -7.57 9.16
CA ILE A 26 -1.28 -7.35 8.29
C ILE A 26 -0.03 -7.19 9.16
N ALA A 27 -0.12 -6.43 10.26
CA ALA A 27 1.01 -6.25 11.17
C ALA A 27 1.47 -7.58 11.80
N GLU A 28 0.52 -8.41 12.24
CA GLU A 28 0.79 -9.73 12.82
C GLU A 28 1.41 -10.68 11.80
N SER A 29 0.98 -10.62 10.54
CA SER A 29 1.44 -11.53 9.48
C SER A 29 2.77 -11.11 8.84
N THR A 30 3.05 -9.80 8.76
CA THR A 30 4.24 -9.25 8.08
C THR A 30 5.36 -8.86 9.03
N ALA A 31 5.10 -8.85 10.34
CA ALA A 31 5.96 -8.23 11.35
C ALA A 31 6.25 -6.74 11.11
N ILE A 32 5.47 -6.05 10.27
CA ILE A 32 5.52 -4.59 10.13
C ILE A 32 4.66 -3.97 11.23
N SER A 33 5.18 -2.96 11.94
CA SER A 33 4.39 -2.33 13.01
C SER A 33 3.08 -1.73 12.47
N ARG A 34 1.99 -1.88 13.22
CA ARG A 34 0.68 -1.29 12.87
C ARG A 34 0.76 0.22 12.64
N MET A 35 1.62 0.91 13.39
CA MET A 35 1.86 2.35 13.24
C MET A 35 2.52 2.68 11.88
N THR A 36 3.47 1.86 11.43
CA THR A 36 4.08 2.01 10.10
C THR A 36 3.06 1.81 8.99
N LEU A 37 2.25 0.75 9.06
CA LEU A 37 1.18 0.52 8.08
C LEU A 37 0.17 1.66 8.05
N HIS A 38 -0.23 2.18 9.22
CA HIS A 38 -1.10 3.35 9.31
C HIS A 38 -0.48 4.59 8.65
N ARG A 39 0.83 4.84 8.85
CA ARG A 39 1.54 5.93 8.17
C ARG A 39 1.59 5.74 6.65
N MET A 40 1.82 4.52 6.16
CA MET A 40 1.78 4.20 4.72
C MET A 40 0.40 4.45 4.11
N VAL A 41 -0.68 4.07 4.81
CA VAL A 41 -2.06 4.36 4.36
C VAL A 41 -2.34 5.86 4.34
N LYS A 42 -1.95 6.58 5.41
CA LYS A 42 -2.21 8.02 5.53
C LYS A 42 -1.36 8.87 4.58
N ASN A 43 -0.13 8.45 4.30
CA ASN A 43 0.81 9.12 3.43
C ASN A 43 1.33 8.14 2.36
N PRO A 44 0.73 8.13 1.15
CA PRO A 44 1.18 7.29 0.06
C PRO A 44 2.63 7.55 -0.39
N ALA A 45 3.22 8.72 -0.09
CA ALA A 45 4.63 9.03 -0.32
C ALA A 45 5.54 8.65 0.86
N TYR A 46 5.08 7.77 1.76
CA TYR A 46 5.86 7.29 2.89
C TYR A 46 7.16 6.62 2.41
N ASN A 47 8.28 6.96 3.05
CA ASN A 47 9.57 6.35 2.77
C ASN A 47 9.64 4.92 3.36
N ALA A 48 9.09 3.96 2.62
CA ALA A 48 9.23 2.54 2.94
C ALA A 48 10.60 2.01 2.49
N CYS A 49 11.25 1.21 3.32
CA CYS A 49 12.37 0.39 2.87
C CYS A 49 11.87 -0.79 2.00
N THR A 50 12.76 -1.35 1.20
CA THR A 50 12.47 -2.50 0.33
C THR A 50 11.98 -3.72 1.10
N GLU A 51 12.46 -3.93 2.33
CA GLU A 51 12.00 -5.03 3.20
C GLU A 51 10.51 -4.93 3.53
N HIS A 52 9.97 -3.72 3.74
CA HIS A 52 8.53 -3.55 3.93
C HIS A 52 7.75 -3.90 2.66
N LEU A 53 8.28 -3.52 1.48
CA LEU A 53 7.63 -3.82 0.20
C LEU A 53 7.63 -5.33 -0.07
N ASP A 54 8.76 -6.01 0.16
CA ASP A 54 8.90 -7.46 0.04
C ASP A 54 7.87 -8.20 0.91
N LYS A 55 7.83 -7.87 2.21
CA LYS A 55 6.86 -8.44 3.16
C LYS A 55 5.40 -8.22 2.75
N LEU A 56 5.08 -7.03 2.24
CA LEU A 56 3.72 -6.74 1.76
C LEU A 56 3.40 -7.50 0.47
N CYS A 57 4.33 -7.60 -0.47
CA CYS A 57 4.16 -8.38 -1.69
C CYS A 57 3.95 -9.87 -1.37
N ALA A 58 4.72 -10.42 -0.43
CA ALA A 58 4.56 -11.78 0.06
C ALA A 58 3.19 -11.99 0.71
N TYR A 59 2.77 -11.10 1.62
CA TYR A 59 1.47 -11.18 2.29
C TYR A 59 0.30 -11.12 1.32
N PHE A 60 0.31 -10.15 0.39
CA PHE A 60 -0.77 -10.01 -0.59
C PHE A 60 -0.65 -10.97 -1.77
N THR A 61 0.47 -11.68 -1.91
CA THR A 61 0.78 -12.51 -3.09
C THR A 61 0.57 -11.70 -4.37
N CYS A 62 1.26 -10.56 -4.48
CA CYS A 62 1.14 -9.64 -5.61
C CYS A 62 2.51 -9.24 -6.18
N ASP A 63 2.50 -8.79 -7.43
CA ASP A 63 3.65 -8.14 -8.04
C ASP A 63 3.87 -6.75 -7.43
N ILE A 64 5.14 -6.32 -7.34
CA ILE A 64 5.49 -5.02 -6.78
C ILE A 64 4.83 -3.85 -7.53
N SER A 65 4.62 -3.99 -8.84
CA SER A 65 3.93 -2.99 -9.68
C SER A 65 2.45 -2.80 -9.30
N ALA A 66 1.84 -3.79 -8.64
CA ALA A 66 0.50 -3.65 -8.11
C ALA A 66 0.51 -2.86 -6.78
N LEU A 67 1.59 -2.96 -6.00
CA LEU A 67 1.72 -2.31 -4.69
C LEU A 67 2.20 -0.86 -4.80
N ILE A 68 3.10 -0.55 -5.74
CA ILE A 68 3.68 0.79 -5.89
C ILE A 68 3.57 1.31 -7.32
N SER A 69 3.53 2.62 -7.46
CA SER A 69 3.62 3.30 -8.76
C SER A 69 4.60 4.45 -8.72
N TRP A 70 5.18 4.79 -9.88
CA TRP A 70 5.97 6.01 -10.03
C TRP A 70 5.09 7.13 -10.56
N GLN A 71 5.24 8.32 -9.98
CA GLN A 71 4.59 9.55 -10.44
C GLN A 71 5.64 10.65 -10.62
N PRO A 72 5.56 11.48 -11.67
CA PRO A 72 6.44 12.62 -11.82
C PRO A 72 6.20 13.65 -10.70
N ASP A 73 7.27 14.30 -10.24
CA ASP A 73 7.21 15.30 -9.15
C ASP A 73 6.42 16.57 -9.55
N SER A 74 6.22 16.76 -10.85
CA SER A 74 5.55 17.90 -11.46
C SER A 74 4.04 17.73 -11.69
N ALA A 75 3.41 16.68 -11.17
CA ALA A 75 1.94 16.57 -11.21
C ALA A 75 1.28 17.43 -10.11
N ALA A 76 1.46 18.74 -10.22
CA ALA A 76 0.53 19.70 -9.63
C ALA A 76 -0.86 19.45 -10.25
N ARG A 77 -1.85 19.16 -9.39
CA ARG A 77 -3.31 19.30 -9.60
C ARG A 77 -3.78 19.48 -11.05
N GLN A 78 -4.44 18.44 -11.57
CA GLN A 78 -5.61 18.45 -12.47
C GLN A 78 -5.79 16.96 -12.86
N VAL A 79 -6.89 16.26 -12.59
CA VAL A 79 -8.25 16.53 -13.09
C VAL A 79 -9.27 15.89 -12.14
N PHE A 80 -10.03 16.71 -11.41
CA PHE A 80 -11.44 16.45 -11.13
C PHE A 80 -12.17 17.71 -11.60
N ALA A 81 -12.75 17.66 -12.80
CA ALA A 81 -13.83 18.54 -13.26
C ALA A 81 -14.26 18.10 -14.68
N ALA A 82 -15.19 17.15 -14.73
CA ALA A 82 -16.21 17.02 -15.77
C ALA A 82 -17.42 16.33 -15.13
#